data_AF-A0A914M119-F1
#
_entry.id   AF-A0A914M119-F1
#
_cell.length_a   1.000
_cell.length_b   1.000
_cell.length_c   1.000
_cell.angle_alpha   90.00
_cell.angle_beta   90.00
_cell.angle_gamma   90.00
#
_symmetry.space_group_name_H-M   'P 1'
#
loop_
_entity.id
_entity.type
_entity.pdbx_description
1 polymer ?
#
loop_
_entity_poly.entity_id
_entity_poly.type
_entity_poly.pdbx_seq_one_letter_code
_entity_poly.pdbx_strand_id
1 'polypeptide(L)'
;MRTESWSPAKRRRINSQYFGRNREGNWDFNSHQAKRETVGRGKRTLLALQERFFVNGLFSSHRAQGDAEALLQCCLAYGDDFLSYMDKHRAAFPIECFRENINYF
;
A
#
# COMPACT_ATOMS: atom_id res chain seq x y z
N MET A 1 3.96 20.53 13.62
CA MET A 1 4.10 19.35 12.73
C MET A 1 3.66 18.13 13.51
N ARG A 2 2.57 17.46 13.10
CA ARG A 2 2.15 16.19 13.72
C ARG A 2 3.14 15.13 13.25
N THR A 3 4.10 14.78 14.10
CA THR A 3 4.79 13.49 14.01
C THR A 3 3.75 12.42 14.30
N GLU A 4 3.12 11.90 13.24
CA GLU A 4 2.15 10.81 13.38
C GLU A 4 2.89 9.56 13.82
N SER A 5 3.06 9.42 15.14
CA SER A 5 3.51 8.17 15.75
C SER A 5 2.51 7.11 15.33
N TRP A 6 2.95 6.18 14.48
CA TRP A 6 2.10 5.10 13.98
C TRP A 6 1.36 4.42 15.13
N SER A 7 0.06 4.17 14.98
CA SER A 7 -0.73 3.58 16.07
C SER A 7 -0.16 2.22 16.48
N PRO A 8 -0.24 1.83 17.77
CA PRO A 8 0.23 0.51 18.23
C PRO A 8 -0.40 -0.66 17.47
N ALA A 9 -1.61 -0.48 16.93
CA ALA A 9 -2.27 -1.48 16.09
C ALA A 9 -1.58 -1.63 14.72
N LYS A 10 -1.18 -0.51 14.07
CA LYS A 10 -0.50 -0.53 12.77
C LYS A 10 0.90 -1.15 12.89
N ARG A 11 1.64 -0.82 13.96
CA ARG A 11 2.96 -1.41 14.28
C ARG A 11 2.93 -2.93 14.53
N ARG A 12 1.85 -3.46 15.10
CA ARG A 12 1.69 -4.91 15.33
C ARG A 12 1.38 -5.70 14.06
N ARG A 13 0.81 -5.04 13.04
CA ARG A 13 0.38 -5.71 11.81
C ARG A 13 1.49 -5.79 10.79
N ILE A 14 2.36 -4.79 10.72
CA ILE A 14 3.44 -4.72 9.75
C ILE A 14 4.68 -5.45 10.27
N ASN A 15 5.39 -6.13 9.39
CA ASN A 15 6.62 -6.84 9.73
C ASN A 15 7.68 -5.88 10.29
N SER A 16 8.17 -6.20 11.50
CA SER A 16 9.12 -5.37 12.25
C SER A 16 10.42 -5.11 11.51
N GLN A 17 10.81 -5.98 10.58
CA GLN A 17 12.04 -5.84 9.78
C GLN A 17 12.03 -4.65 8.82
N TYR A 18 10.85 -4.09 8.52
CA TYR A 18 10.70 -2.89 7.70
C TYR A 18 10.64 -1.62 8.52
N PHE A 19 10.88 -1.68 9.83
CA PHE A 19 10.92 -0.49 10.67
C PHE A 19 12.36 -0.09 10.95
N GLY A 20 12.64 1.19 10.76
CA GLY A 20 13.92 1.82 11.07
C GLY A 20 13.73 3.10 11.87
N ARG A 21 14.81 3.63 12.42
CA ARG A 21 14.80 4.99 12.99
C ARG A 21 15.04 5.99 11.86
N ASN A 22 14.18 7.01 11.75
CA ASN A 22 14.40 8.12 10.83
C ASN A 22 15.48 9.08 11.37
N ARG A 23 15.81 10.15 10.60
CA ARG A 23 16.85 11.12 10.98
C ARG A 23 16.56 11.88 12.28
N GLU A 24 15.31 11.90 12.72
CA GLU A 24 14.85 12.54 13.96
C GLU A 24 14.83 11.55 15.14
N GLY A 25 15.27 10.30 14.92
CA GLY A 25 15.24 9.25 15.92
C GLY A 25 13.84 8.69 16.15
N ASN A 26 12.84 8.98 15.31
CA ASN A 26 11.51 8.39 15.40
C ASN A 26 11.46 7.03 14.69
N TRP A 27 10.65 6.08 15.17
CA TRP A 27 10.41 4.83 14.45
C TRP A 27 9.53 5.10 13.23
N ASP A 28 9.99 4.68 12.07
CA ASP A 28 9.32 4.89 10.80
C ASP A 28 9.42 3.65 9.89
N PHE A 29 8.53 3.56 8.90
CA PHE A 29 8.54 2.51 7.90
C PHE A 29 9.62 2.78 6.85
N ASN A 30 10.57 1.87 6.73
CA ASN A 30 11.65 1.91 5.75
C ASN A 30 11.17 1.37 4.39
N SER A 31 10.44 2.22 3.66
CA SER A 31 9.93 1.94 2.31
C SER A 31 11.03 1.54 1.32
N HIS A 32 12.23 2.11 1.46
CA HIS A 32 13.39 1.78 0.62
C HIS A 32 13.85 0.34 0.82
N GLN A 33 13.96 -0.10 2.08
CA GLN A 33 14.30 -1.48 2.41
C GLN A 33 13.20 -2.42 1.90
N ALA A 34 11.93 -2.12 2.21
CA ALA A 34 10.78 -2.86 1.70
C ALA A 34 10.82 -3.04 0.18
N LYS A 35 11.09 -1.96 -0.57
CA LYS A 35 11.17 -1.96 -2.03
C LYS A 35 12.34 -2.78 -2.55
N ARG A 36 13.57 -2.57 -2.06
CA ARG A 36 14.77 -3.33 -2.50
C ARG A 36 14.56 -4.83 -2.37
N GLU A 37 14.01 -5.20 -1.23
CA GLU A 37 13.84 -6.57 -0.84
C GLU A 37 12.68 -7.21 -1.64
N THR A 38 11.66 -6.43 -2.03
CA THR A 38 10.56 -6.80 -2.94
C THR A 38 11.01 -6.99 -4.38
N VAL A 39 11.86 -6.10 -4.89
CA VAL A 39 12.40 -6.20 -6.25
C VAL A 39 13.35 -7.39 -6.40
N GLY A 40 14.17 -7.68 -5.38
CA GLY A 40 15.21 -8.72 -5.45
C GLY A 40 14.74 -10.18 -5.34
N ARG A 41 13.50 -10.46 -4.93
CA ARG A 41 13.02 -11.84 -4.65
C ARG A 41 12.05 -12.41 -5.70
N GLY A 42 11.85 -11.75 -6.83
CA GLY A 42 11.20 -12.32 -8.02
C GLY A 42 9.68 -12.53 -7.98
N LYS A 43 9.04 -12.63 -6.80
CA LYS A 43 7.57 -12.78 -6.68
C LYS A 43 6.90 -11.43 -6.39
N ARG A 44 6.12 -10.93 -7.35
CA ARG A 44 5.34 -9.67 -7.26
C ARG A 44 3.83 -9.92 -7.10
N THR A 45 3.44 -11.09 -6.62
CA THR A 45 2.02 -11.41 -6.39
C THR A 45 1.51 -10.70 -5.14
N LEU A 46 0.22 -10.39 -5.11
CA LEU A 46 -0.42 -9.76 -3.95
C LEU A 46 -0.23 -10.59 -2.67
N LEU A 47 -0.39 -11.92 -2.77
CA LEU A 47 -0.12 -12.85 -1.67
C LEU A 47 1.32 -12.74 -1.15
N ALA A 48 2.32 -12.72 -2.05
CA ALA A 48 3.72 -12.58 -1.65
C ALA A 48 4.02 -11.23 -1.00
N LEU A 49 3.33 -10.15 -1.41
CA LEU A 49 3.44 -8.85 -0.76
C LEU A 49 2.78 -8.88 0.63
N GLN A 50 1.65 -9.57 0.77
CA GLN A 50 0.94 -9.66 2.04
C GLN A 50 1.69 -10.47 3.09
N GLU A 51 2.12 -11.68 2.77
CA GLU A 51 2.93 -12.55 3.65
C GLU A 51 4.21 -11.85 4.11
N ARG A 52 4.71 -10.95 3.27
CA ARG A 52 5.90 -10.17 3.55
C ARG A 52 5.62 -9.01 4.48
N PHE A 53 4.62 -8.18 4.13
CA PHE A 53 4.32 -6.96 4.87
C PHE A 53 3.62 -7.22 6.17
N PHE A 54 2.83 -8.30 6.28
CA PHE A 54 1.96 -8.53 7.42
C PHE A 54 2.32 -9.81 8.16
N VAL A 55 2.36 -9.72 9.50
CA VAL A 55 2.78 -10.83 10.39
C VAL A 55 1.81 -12.01 10.32
N ASN A 56 0.52 -11.73 10.08
CA ASN A 56 -0.50 -12.74 9.83
C ASN A 56 -1.09 -12.43 8.46
N GLY A 57 -1.17 -13.42 7.56
CA GLY A 57 -1.90 -13.27 6.30
C GLY A 57 -3.33 -12.85 6.60
N LEU A 58 -3.64 -11.56 6.41
CA LEU A 58 -4.84 -10.95 6.98
C LEU A 58 -6.11 -11.22 6.15
N PHE A 59 -6.00 -11.78 4.95
CA PHE A 59 -7.11 -11.78 3.99
C PHE A 59 -7.23 -13.09 3.21
N SER A 60 -8.47 -13.55 3.05
CA SER A 60 -8.83 -14.71 2.22
C SER A 60 -8.81 -14.29 0.75
N SER A 61 -7.80 -14.77 0.01
CA SER A 61 -7.59 -14.49 -1.40
C SER A 61 -8.49 -15.33 -2.30
N HIS A 62 -9.81 -15.18 -2.21
CA HIS A 62 -10.76 -15.84 -3.14
C HIS A 62 -11.97 -14.97 -3.49
N ARG A 63 -11.99 -13.70 -3.04
CA ARG A 63 -13.05 -12.74 -3.34
C ARG A 63 -12.41 -11.42 -3.76
N ALA A 64 -13.00 -10.76 -4.77
CA ALA A 64 -12.56 -9.44 -5.22
C ALA A 64 -12.47 -8.41 -4.09
N GLN A 65 -13.38 -8.46 -3.11
CA GLN A 65 -13.32 -7.63 -1.91
C GLN A 65 -12.05 -7.90 -1.08
N GLY A 66 -11.73 -9.17 -0.82
CA GLY A 66 -10.56 -9.56 -0.06
C GLY A 66 -9.27 -9.14 -0.76
N ASP A 67 -9.21 -9.28 -2.08
CA ASP A 67 -8.07 -8.82 -2.90
C ASP A 67 -7.94 -7.28 -2.90
N ALA A 68 -9.07 -6.55 -2.90
CA ALA A 68 -9.06 -5.09 -2.81
C ALA A 68 -8.58 -4.60 -1.44
N GLU A 69 -9.08 -5.20 -0.36
CA GLU A 69 -8.65 -4.89 1.02
C GLU A 69 -7.16 -5.20 1.22
N ALA A 70 -6.72 -6.35 0.70
CA ALA A 70 -5.34 -6.78 0.66
C ALA A 70 -4.43 -5.74 0.00
N LEU A 71 -4.80 -5.31 -1.20
CA LEU A 71 -4.05 -4.32 -1.97
C LEU A 71 -3.98 -2.97 -1.25
N LEU A 72 -5.12 -2.49 -0.75
CA LEU A 72 -5.19 -1.22 -0.02
C LEU A 72 -4.30 -1.22 1.21
N GLN A 73 -4.26 -2.31 1.98
CA GLN A 73 -3.37 -2.41 3.14
C GLN A 73 -1.90 -2.37 2.72
N CYS A 74 -1.50 -3.06 1.65
CA CYS A 74 -0.15 -2.97 1.10
C CYS A 74 0.19 -1.52 0.70
N CYS A 75 -0.71 -0.80 0.05
CA CYS A 75 -0.53 0.61 -0.29
C CYS A 75 -0.38 1.50 0.96
N LEU A 76 -1.25 1.32 1.96
CA LEU A 76 -1.25 2.09 3.21
C LEU A 76 -0.03 1.82 4.10
N ALA A 77 0.65 0.68 3.90
CA ALA A 77 1.91 0.38 4.56
C ALA A 77 3.04 1.32 4.11
N TYR A 78 3.03 1.77 2.84
CA TYR A 78 3.99 2.73 2.32
C TYR A 78 3.69 4.19 2.69
N GLY A 79 2.49 4.49 3.19
CA GLY A 79 2.13 5.82 3.69
C GLY A 79 2.34 6.94 2.67
N ASP A 80 3.05 7.99 3.07
CA ASP A 80 3.27 9.21 2.28
C ASP A 80 4.03 8.96 0.97
N ASP A 81 4.89 7.94 0.93
CA ASP A 81 5.60 7.57 -0.30
C ASP A 81 4.65 7.04 -1.37
N PHE A 82 3.61 6.32 -0.95
CA PHE A 82 2.57 5.86 -1.87
C PHE A 82 1.71 7.02 -2.36
N LEU A 83 1.33 7.95 -1.47
CA LEU A 83 0.59 9.15 -1.85
C LEU A 83 1.38 10.00 -2.86
N SER A 84 2.65 10.24 -2.59
CA SER A 84 3.57 10.96 -3.49
C SER A 84 3.73 10.26 -4.84
N TYR A 85 3.80 8.92 -4.84
CA TYR A 85 3.83 8.14 -6.07
C TYR A 85 2.55 8.29 -6.88
N MET A 86 1.39 8.24 -6.23
CA MET A 86 0.07 8.38 -6.86
C MET A 86 -0.09 9.77 -7.48
N ASP A 87 0.25 10.84 -6.76
CA ASP A 87 0.16 12.20 -7.29
C ASP A 87 1.01 12.40 -8.54
N LYS A 88 2.19 11.78 -8.58
CA LYS A 88 3.10 11.85 -9.72
C LYS A 88 2.64 11.03 -10.94
N HIS A 89 2.00 9.89 -10.72
CA HIS A 89 1.69 8.92 -11.79
C HIS A 89 0.18 8.75 -12.04
N ARG A 90 -0.66 9.63 -11.48
CA ARG A 90 -2.10 9.59 -11.74
C ARG A 90 -2.37 9.66 -13.23
N ALA A 91 -3.06 8.65 -13.75
CA ALA A 91 -3.62 8.70 -15.09
C ALA A 91 -4.99 9.41 -15.01
N ALA A 92 -5.29 10.24 -16.00
CA ALA A 92 -6.66 10.72 -16.18
C ALA A 92 -7.54 9.52 -16.52
N PHE A 93 -8.59 9.29 -15.74
CA PHE A 93 -9.60 8.31 -16.12
C PHE A 93 -10.40 8.90 -17.28
N PRO A 94 -10.45 8.26 -18.47
CA PRO A 94 -11.21 8.80 -19.59
C PRO A 94 -12.70 8.72 -19.26
N ILE A 95 -13.30 9.87 -18.93
CA ILE A 95 -14.75 9.99 -18.66
C ILE A 95 -15.56 9.96 -19.98
N GLU A 96 -14.90 10.04 -21.14
CA GLU A 96 -15.54 10.28 -22.43
C GLU A 96 -16.42 9.14 -22.97
N CYS A 97 -16.38 7.93 -22.41
CA CYS A 97 -17.26 6.84 -22.85
C CYS A 97 -18.70 6.87 -22.29
N PHE A 98 -19.09 7.85 -21.47
CA PHE A 98 -20.45 7.93 -20.91
C PHE A 98 -21.31 9.08 -21.44
N ARG A 99 -20.82 9.88 -22.40
CA ARG A 99 -21.59 11.02 -22.94
C ARG A 99 -22.42 10.73 -24.20
N GLU A 100 -22.31 9.55 -24.81
CA GLU A 100 -23.00 9.28 -26.09
C GLU A 100 -24.38 8.59 -25.98
N ASN A 101 -24.91 8.28 -24.79
CA ASN A 101 -26.21 7.61 -24.68
C ASN A 101 -27.16 8.22 -23.64
N ILE A 102 -27.23 9.54 -23.54
CA ILE A 102 -28.36 10.21 -22.88
C ILE A 102 -28.93 11.28 -23.81
N ASN A 103 -29.51 10.83 -24.92
CA ASN A 103 -30.59 11.58 -25.58
C ASN A 103 -31.90 11.07 -24.97
N TYR A 104 -32.47 11.87 -24.08
CA TYR A 104 -33.84 11.71 -23.60
C TYR A 104 -34.79 11.81 -24.81
N PHE A 105 -35.53 10.74 -25.08
CA PHE A 105 -36.88 10.81 -25.65
C PHE A 105 -37.88 10.75 -24.50
#